data_AF-A0AAV3Z010-F1
#
_entry.id   AF-A0AAV3Z010-F1
#
_cell.length_a   1.000
_cell.length_b   1.000
_cell.length_c   1.000
_cell.angle_alpha   90.00
_cell.angle_beta   90.00
_cell.angle_gamma   90.00
#
_symmetry.space_group_name_H-M   'P 1'
#
loop_
_entity.id
_entity.type
_entity.pdbx_description
1 polymer ?
#
loop_
_entity_poly.entity_id
_entity_poly.type
_entity_poly.pdbx_seq_one_letter_code
_entity_poly.pdbx_strand_id
1 'polypeptide(L)'
;MKEEVETAIKKMKHGKATGPDNILVEIIEALEDFGIGKVTHLLNEIYDTGQISTDLSKSIFIALPKKPGATECELHRTISLMSHITKILQMIIMLRIRNKIKPEIAEEQCGFVEYKGTSNAIYILRTLIERALEVQKDVYLCFIDYTKAFDRVRHDEIITELKQLHIDGKDLRIIKTMY
;
A
#
# COMPACT_ATOMS: atom_id res chain seq x y z
N MET A 1 -12.50 -10.20 -12.57
CA MET A 1 -12.01 -10.83 -11.32
C MET A 1 -10.93 -11.88 -11.54
N LYS A 2 -11.17 -13.02 -12.22
CA LYS A 2 -10.13 -14.10 -12.35
C LYS A 2 -8.79 -13.57 -12.87
N GLU A 3 -8.80 -12.85 -13.99
CA GLU A 3 -7.60 -12.23 -14.56
C GLU A 3 -6.92 -11.21 -13.62
N GLU A 4 -7.72 -10.49 -12.81
CA GLU A 4 -7.20 -9.53 -11.83
C GLU A 4 -6.53 -10.25 -10.66
N VAL A 5 -7.08 -11.40 -10.24
CA VAL A 5 -6.47 -12.28 -9.23
C VAL A 5 -5.15 -12.81 -9.74
N GLU A 6 -5.10 -13.32 -10.97
CA GLU A 6 -3.87 -13.79 -11.61
C GLU A 6 -2.82 -12.66 -11.69
N THR A 7 -3.25 -11.48 -12.11
CA THR A 7 -2.37 -10.31 -12.19
C THR A 7 -1.86 -9.87 -10.81
N ALA A 8 -2.73 -9.91 -9.80
CA ALA A 8 -2.36 -9.56 -8.42
C ALA A 8 -1.36 -10.57 -7.84
N ILE A 9 -1.59 -11.87 -8.02
CA ILE A 9 -0.69 -12.95 -7.59
C ILE A 9 0.68 -12.77 -8.25
N LYS A 10 0.75 -12.57 -9.57
CA LYS A 10 2.01 -12.33 -10.31
C LYS A 10 2.79 -11.09 -9.84
N LYS A 11 2.11 -10.11 -9.23
CA LYS A 11 2.74 -8.91 -8.65
C LYS A 11 3.18 -9.10 -7.19
N MET A 12 2.77 -10.18 -6.53
CA MET A 12 3.25 -10.49 -5.19
C MET A 12 4.70 -10.98 -5.22
N LYS A 13 5.41 -10.76 -4.11
CA LYS A 13 6.78 -11.24 -3.95
C LYS A 13 6.76 -12.59 -3.23
N HIS A 14 7.59 -13.52 -3.69
CA HIS A 14 7.85 -14.81 -3.06
C HIS A 14 8.70 -14.67 -1.79
N GLY A 15 8.67 -15.70 -0.95
CA GLY A 15 9.46 -15.81 0.29
C GLY A 15 9.04 -14.81 1.37
N LYS A 16 7.75 -14.44 1.40
CA LYS A 16 7.20 -13.52 2.41
C LYS A 16 6.55 -14.28 3.55
N ALA A 17 6.70 -13.73 4.77
CA ALA A 17 6.05 -14.27 5.95
C ALA A 17 4.52 -14.21 5.80
N THR A 18 3.87 -15.27 6.26
CA THR A 18 2.42 -15.44 6.23
C THR A 18 1.72 -14.61 7.30
N GLY A 19 0.42 -14.40 7.12
CA GLY A 19 -0.45 -13.92 8.19
C GLY A 19 -0.90 -15.05 9.12
N PRO A 20 -1.94 -14.81 9.95
CA PRO A 20 -2.50 -15.80 10.86
C PRO A 20 -2.98 -17.11 10.20
N ASP A 21 -3.30 -17.06 8.91
CA ASP A 21 -3.80 -18.20 8.13
C ASP A 21 -2.72 -19.19 7.70
N ASN A 22 -1.43 -18.82 7.80
CA ASN A 22 -0.29 -19.61 7.32
C ASN A 22 -0.36 -19.98 5.84
N ILE A 23 -1.07 -19.18 5.01
CA ILE A 23 -1.18 -19.42 3.57
C ILE A 23 -0.19 -18.52 2.82
N LEU A 24 0.75 -19.17 2.14
CA LEU A 24 1.68 -18.54 1.21
C LEU A 24 1.03 -18.28 -0.14
N VAL A 25 1.54 -17.28 -0.88
CA VAL A 25 1.00 -17.02 -2.24
C VAL A 25 1.43 -18.13 -3.19
N GLU A 26 2.59 -18.71 -2.93
CA GLU A 26 3.18 -19.84 -3.63
C GLU A 26 2.32 -21.10 -3.55
N ILE A 27 1.57 -21.29 -2.45
CA ILE A 27 0.61 -22.39 -2.35
C ILE A 27 -0.54 -22.18 -3.32
N ILE A 28 -1.02 -20.94 -3.45
CA ILE A 28 -2.10 -20.60 -4.38
C ILE A 28 -1.64 -20.80 -5.82
N GLU A 29 -0.40 -20.40 -6.14
CA GLU A 29 0.22 -20.62 -7.44
C GLU A 29 0.43 -22.11 -7.76
N ALA A 30 0.89 -22.90 -6.79
CA ALA A 30 1.12 -24.34 -6.95
C ALA A 30 -0.19 -25.14 -7.17
N LEU A 31 -1.33 -24.58 -6.76
CA LEU A 31 -2.66 -25.15 -7.02
C LEU A 31 -3.23 -24.70 -8.38
N GLU A 32 -2.48 -23.92 -9.16
CA GLU A 32 -2.81 -23.49 -10.52
C GLU A 32 -4.26 -22.93 -10.62
N ASP A 33 -5.01 -23.35 -11.63
CA ASP A 33 -6.38 -22.91 -11.89
C ASP A 33 -7.33 -23.19 -10.72
N PHE A 34 -7.09 -24.25 -9.94
CA PHE A 34 -7.90 -24.55 -8.76
C PHE A 34 -7.70 -23.50 -7.66
N GLY A 35 -6.44 -23.16 -7.37
CA GLY A 35 -6.09 -22.13 -6.38
C GLY A 35 -6.64 -20.76 -6.77
N ILE A 36 -6.38 -20.35 -8.02
CA ILE A 36 -6.90 -19.10 -8.59
C ILE A 36 -8.44 -19.09 -8.55
N GLY A 37 -9.09 -20.19 -8.90
CA GLY A 37 -10.54 -20.33 -8.89
C GLY A 37 -11.14 -20.16 -7.49
N LYS A 38 -10.53 -20.76 -6.47
CA LYS A 38 -10.99 -20.63 -5.07
C LYS A 38 -10.84 -19.21 -4.54
N VAL A 39 -9.70 -18.56 -4.78
CA VAL A 39 -9.49 -17.17 -4.39
C VAL A 39 -10.47 -16.26 -5.15
N THR A 40 -10.65 -16.47 -6.45
CA THR A 40 -11.59 -15.67 -7.25
C THR A 40 -13.03 -15.77 -6.73
N HIS A 41 -13.48 -16.97 -6.39
CA HIS A 41 -14.80 -17.18 -5.82
C HIS A 41 -14.98 -16.42 -4.50
N LEU A 42 -14.04 -16.60 -3.57
CA LEU A 42 -14.05 -15.91 -2.28
C LEU A 42 -14.05 -14.38 -2.42
N LEU A 43 -13.21 -13.84 -3.32
CA LEU A 43 -13.18 -12.40 -3.55
C LEU A 43 -14.48 -11.89 -4.19
N ASN A 44 -15.09 -12.62 -5.12
CA ASN A 44 -16.40 -12.25 -5.66
C ASN A 44 -17.47 -12.19 -4.56
N GLU A 45 -17.51 -13.17 -3.65
CA GLU A 45 -18.43 -13.16 -2.50
C GLU A 45 -18.20 -11.94 -1.60
N ILE A 46 -16.95 -11.59 -1.32
CA ILE A 46 -16.59 -10.36 -0.58
C ILE A 46 -17.11 -9.12 -1.33
N TYR A 47 -16.88 -9.04 -2.65
CA TYR A 47 -17.33 -7.92 -3.46
C TYR A 47 -18.86 -7.80 -3.55
N ASP A 48 -19.59 -8.90 -3.54
CA ASP A 48 -21.04 -8.92 -3.60
C ASP A 48 -21.67 -8.55 -2.25
N THR A 49 -21.21 -9.19 -1.18
CA THR A 49 -21.72 -8.97 0.19
C THR A 49 -21.20 -7.67 0.83
N GLY A 50 -20.00 -7.22 0.46
CA GLY A 50 -19.29 -6.14 1.13
C GLY A 50 -18.63 -6.55 2.45
N GLN A 51 -18.65 -7.84 2.79
CA GLN A 51 -18.17 -8.37 4.07
C GLN A 51 -16.84 -9.09 3.89
N ILE A 52 -15.88 -8.78 4.77
CA ILE A 52 -14.60 -9.49 4.86
C ILE A 52 -14.68 -10.38 6.11
N SER A 53 -14.33 -11.66 5.96
CA SER A 53 -14.37 -12.58 7.10
C SER A 53 -13.37 -12.15 8.17
N THR A 54 -13.69 -12.46 9.43
CA THR A 54 -12.83 -12.09 10.58
C THR A 54 -11.42 -12.63 10.46
N ASP A 55 -11.23 -13.77 9.80
CA ASP A 55 -9.91 -14.39 9.65
C ASP A 55 -9.04 -13.65 8.63
N LEU A 56 -9.65 -13.09 7.57
CA LEU A 56 -8.95 -12.25 6.60
C LEU A 56 -8.64 -10.85 7.15
N SER A 57 -9.36 -10.41 8.18
CA SER A 57 -9.15 -9.12 8.85
C SER A 57 -8.14 -9.17 10.01
N LYS A 58 -7.71 -10.37 10.43
CA LYS A 58 -6.69 -10.52 11.49
C LYS A 58 -5.28 -10.36 10.94
N SER A 59 -4.40 -9.78 11.76
CA SER A 59 -2.98 -9.63 11.46
C SER A 59 -2.11 -9.93 12.69
N ILE A 60 -0.90 -10.42 12.45
CA ILE A 60 0.13 -10.58 13.48
C ILE A 60 0.98 -9.32 13.51
N PHE A 61 1.07 -8.65 14.65
CA PHE A 61 1.93 -7.48 14.82
C PHE A 61 3.30 -7.88 15.36
N ILE A 62 4.36 -7.45 14.67
CA ILE A 62 5.75 -7.70 15.07
C ILE A 62 6.46 -6.36 15.21
N ALA A 63 7.12 -6.15 16.35
CA ALA A 63 7.96 -4.98 16.58
C ALA A 63 9.40 -5.26 16.11
N LEU A 64 9.83 -4.61 15.03
CA LEU A 64 11.20 -4.73 14.52
C LEU A 64 12.08 -3.61 15.08
N PRO A 65 13.24 -3.92 15.68
CA PRO A 65 14.15 -2.89 16.17
C PRO A 65 14.73 -2.09 14.99
N LYS A 66 14.72 -0.75 15.07
CA LYS A 66 15.33 0.12 14.06
C LYS A 66 16.86 0.12 14.12
N LYS A 67 17.42 -0.19 15.29
CA LYS A 67 18.86 -0.27 15.56
C LYS A 67 19.15 -1.37 16.60
N PRO A 68 20.37 -1.96 16.63
CA PRO A 68 20.75 -2.90 17.67
C PRO A 68 20.59 -2.31 19.08
N GLY A 69 20.11 -3.11 20.03
CA GLY A 69 19.92 -2.69 21.43
C GLY A 69 18.73 -1.76 21.67
N ALA A 70 17.76 -1.68 20.76
CA ALA A 70 16.54 -0.90 20.97
C ALA A 70 15.72 -1.45 22.15
N THR A 71 15.49 -0.62 23.17
CA THR A 71 14.67 -0.94 24.36
C THR A 71 13.37 -0.15 24.41
N GLU A 72 13.33 1.06 23.84
CA GLU A 72 12.15 1.92 23.80
C GLU A 72 11.23 1.58 22.62
N CYS A 73 9.91 1.70 22.82
CA CYS A 73 8.91 1.40 21.79
C CYS A 73 9.07 2.24 20.51
N GLU A 74 9.47 3.51 20.63
CA GLU A 74 9.63 4.42 19.49
C GLU A 74 10.81 4.05 18.58
N LEU A 75 11.78 3.30 19.14
CA LEU A 75 12.91 2.74 18.42
C LEU A 75 12.55 1.45 17.68
N HIS A 76 11.31 1.00 17.78
CA HIS A 76 10.79 -0.12 17.00
C HIS A 76 9.89 0.37 15.86
N ARG A 77 9.86 -0.42 14.80
CA ARG A 77 8.89 -0.29 13.71
C ARG A 77 7.93 -1.48 13.84
N THR A 78 6.68 -1.18 14.13
CA THR A 78 5.63 -2.20 14.08
C THR A 78 5.34 -2.55 12.63
N ILE A 79 5.37 -3.83 12.31
CA ILE A 79 4.89 -4.37 11.04
C ILE A 79 3.67 -5.26 11.29
N SER A 80 2.79 -5.33 10.31
CA SER A 80 1.57 -6.14 10.34
C SER A 80 1.68 -7.24 9.29
N LEU A 81 1.61 -8.49 9.72
CA LEU A 81 1.55 -9.66 8.83
C LEU A 81 0.10 -10.07 8.65
N MET A 82 -0.45 -9.73 7.49
CA MET A 82 -1.81 -10.07 7.10
C MET A 82 -1.87 -11.25 6.12
N SER A 83 -3.04 -11.87 6.02
CA SER A 83 -3.33 -12.92 5.04
C SER A 83 -2.90 -12.50 3.63
N HIS A 84 -2.30 -13.43 2.89
CA HIS A 84 -1.95 -13.20 1.49
C HIS A 84 -3.20 -13.01 0.62
N ILE A 85 -4.34 -13.60 0.98
CA ILE A 85 -5.62 -13.36 0.30
C ILE A 85 -6.04 -11.90 0.46
N THR A 86 -5.92 -11.33 1.66
CA THR A 86 -6.20 -9.90 1.89
C THR A 86 -5.24 -9.00 1.11
N LYS A 87 -3.95 -9.38 1.00
CA LYS A 87 -2.99 -8.66 0.13
C LYS A 87 -3.39 -8.72 -1.35
N ILE A 88 -3.89 -9.86 -1.84
CA ILE A 88 -4.41 -10.00 -3.21
C ILE A 88 -5.59 -9.04 -3.42
N LEU A 89 -6.56 -9.02 -2.49
CA LEU A 89 -7.69 -8.09 -2.54
C LEU A 89 -7.23 -6.62 -2.61
N GLN A 90 -6.29 -6.22 -1.74
CA GLN A 90 -5.73 -4.87 -1.74
C GLN A 90 -4.98 -4.54 -3.03
N MET A 91 -4.24 -5.50 -3.58
CA MET A 91 -3.55 -5.34 -4.86
C MET A 91 -4.54 -5.10 -6.01
N ILE A 92 -5.65 -5.85 -6.06
CA ILE A 92 -6.70 -5.65 -7.06
C ILE A 92 -7.29 -4.25 -6.95
N ILE A 93 -7.70 -3.84 -5.73
CA ILE A 93 -8.25 -2.50 -5.49
C ILE A 93 -7.26 -1.42 -5.92
N MET A 94 -5.99 -1.55 -5.51
CA MET A 94 -4.94 -0.61 -5.86
C MET A 94 -4.75 -0.49 -7.37
N LEU A 95 -4.73 -1.61 -8.11
CA LEU A 95 -4.60 -1.59 -9.57
C LEU A 95 -5.80 -0.93 -10.27
N ARG A 96 -7.02 -1.13 -9.75
CA ARG A 96 -8.24 -0.49 -10.29
C ARG A 96 -8.23 1.02 -10.11
N ILE A 97 -7.87 1.50 -8.91
CA ILE A 97 -7.96 2.92 -8.57
C ILE A 97 -6.74 3.72 -9.02
N ARG A 98 -5.59 3.06 -9.27
CA ARG A 98 -4.32 3.73 -9.61
C ARG A 98 -4.45 4.74 -10.74
N ASN A 99 -5.14 4.38 -11.82
CA ASN A 99 -5.27 5.26 -12.98
C ASN A 99 -6.14 6.50 -12.70
N LYS A 100 -7.07 6.42 -11.74
CA LYS A 100 -7.88 7.57 -11.29
C LYS A 100 -7.07 8.50 -10.39
N ILE A 101 -6.17 7.96 -9.57
CA ILE A 101 -5.35 8.75 -8.64
C ILE A 101 -4.15 9.39 -9.36
N LYS A 102 -3.58 8.72 -10.38
CA LYS A 102 -2.35 9.17 -11.05
C LYS A 102 -2.36 10.63 -11.51
N PRO A 103 -3.45 11.19 -12.10
CA PRO A 103 -3.50 12.59 -12.51
C PRO A 103 -3.45 13.59 -11.34
N GLU A 104 -3.86 13.18 -10.16
CA GLU A 104 -3.92 14.02 -8.94
C GLU A 104 -2.59 14.07 -8.18
N ILE A 105 -1.63 13.23 -8.57
CA ILE A 105 -0.32 13.17 -7.93
C ILE A 105 0.54 14.31 -8.49
N ALA A 106 0.98 15.20 -7.60
CA ALA A 106 1.90 16.29 -7.93
C ALA A 106 3.18 15.78 -8.63
N GLU A 107 3.70 16.55 -9.59
CA GLU A 107 4.88 16.16 -10.36
C GLU A 107 6.13 16.01 -9.49
N GLU A 108 6.21 16.77 -8.40
CA GLU A 108 7.30 16.75 -7.43
C GLU A 108 7.26 15.50 -6.53
N GLN A 109 6.11 14.83 -6.43
CA GLN A 109 5.96 13.64 -5.60
C GLN A 109 6.81 12.49 -6.17
N CYS A 110 7.79 12.06 -5.38
CA CYS A 110 8.69 10.96 -5.73
C CYS A 110 8.44 9.68 -4.91
N GLY A 111 7.80 9.79 -3.74
CA GLY A 111 7.49 8.66 -2.88
C GLY A 111 6.30 7.86 -3.38
N PHE A 112 6.43 6.53 -3.44
CA PHE A 112 5.36 5.59 -3.84
C PHE A 112 4.79 5.80 -5.25
N VAL A 113 5.48 6.57 -6.11
CA VAL A 113 5.11 6.78 -7.51
C VAL A 113 5.92 5.85 -8.41
N GLU A 114 5.26 5.22 -9.37
CA GLU A 114 5.91 4.33 -10.33
C GLU A 114 7.00 5.08 -11.12
N TYR A 115 8.16 4.44 -11.30
CA TYR A 115 9.35 4.99 -11.98
C TYR A 115 10.01 6.21 -11.32
N LYS A 116 9.56 6.63 -10.13
CA LYS A 116 10.23 7.66 -9.31
C LYS A 116 10.82 7.05 -8.04
N GLY A 117 11.91 7.62 -7.57
CA GLY A 117 12.57 7.20 -6.34
C GLY A 117 13.32 8.34 -5.66
N THR A 118 14.09 8.00 -4.62
CA THR A 118 14.89 8.97 -3.85
C THR A 118 15.94 9.68 -4.70
N SER A 119 16.48 9.01 -5.72
CA SER A 119 17.41 9.60 -6.69
C SER A 119 16.79 10.77 -7.45
N ASN A 120 15.51 10.69 -7.85
CA ASN A 120 14.81 11.79 -8.51
C ASN A 120 14.65 12.99 -7.57
N ALA A 121 14.25 12.75 -6.31
CA ALA A 121 14.11 13.82 -5.32
C ALA A 121 15.44 14.52 -5.04
N ILE A 122 16.54 13.75 -4.91
CA ILE A 122 17.90 14.29 -4.73
C ILE A 122 18.32 15.10 -5.95
N TYR A 123 18.05 14.60 -7.16
CA TYR A 123 18.37 15.30 -8.39
C TYR A 123 17.65 16.66 -8.47
N ILE A 124 16.33 16.69 -8.25
CA ILE A 124 15.52 17.92 -8.26
C ILE A 124 16.08 18.93 -7.24
N LEU A 125 16.29 18.48 -6.00
CA LEU A 125 16.82 19.34 -4.93
C LEU A 125 18.20 19.90 -5.30
N ARG A 126 19.10 19.06 -5.80
CA ARG A 126 20.45 19.47 -6.21
C ARG A 126 20.41 20.48 -7.34
N THR A 127 19.61 20.24 -8.37
CA THR A 127 19.46 21.17 -9.49
C THR A 127 18.91 22.52 -9.04
N LEU A 128 17.92 22.55 -8.14
CA LEU A 128 17.40 23.81 -7.59
C LEU A 128 18.47 24.60 -6.83
N ILE A 129 19.27 23.92 -6.01
CA ILE A 129 20.39 24.54 -5.27
C ILE A 129 21.43 25.09 -6.24
N GLU A 130 21.88 24.29 -7.20
CA GLU A 130 22.89 24.70 -8.20
C GLU A 130 22.42 25.93 -8.98
N ARG A 131 21.17 25.95 -9.46
CA ARG A 131 20.59 27.08 -10.20
C ARG A 131 20.48 28.36 -9.38
N ALA A 132 20.12 28.27 -8.11
CA ALA A 132 20.02 29.44 -7.25
C ALA A 132 21.41 30.02 -6.93
N LEU A 133 22.41 29.15 -6.72
CA LEU A 133 23.80 29.57 -6.51
C LEU A 133 24.41 30.21 -7.76
N GLU A 134 24.07 29.73 -8.97
CA GLU A 134 24.49 30.34 -10.25
C GLU A 134 24.06 31.82 -10.35
N VAL A 135 22.90 32.17 -9.81
CA VAL A 135 22.37 33.55 -9.82
C VAL A 135 22.61 34.30 -8.50
N GLN A 136 23.55 33.81 -7.67
CA GLN A 136 23.94 34.42 -6.39
C GLN A 136 22.76 34.66 -5.44
N LYS A 137 21.81 33.71 -5.39
CA LYS A 137 20.71 33.72 -4.44
C LYS A 137 20.98 32.73 -3.31
N ASP A 138 20.71 33.17 -2.08
CA ASP A 138 20.74 32.30 -0.92
C ASP A 138 19.63 31.23 -1.02
N VAL A 139 19.96 30.01 -0.61
CA VAL A 139 19.02 28.89 -0.56
C VAL A 139 18.86 28.42 0.87
N TYR A 140 17.62 28.34 1.33
CA TYR A 140 17.26 27.82 2.64
C TYR A 140 16.43 26.56 2.46
N LEU A 141 16.82 25.48 3.14
CA LEU A 141 16.11 24.20 3.08
C LEU A 141 15.30 23.99 4.36
N CYS A 142 14.02 23.68 4.20
CA CYS A 142 13.12 23.31 5.29
C CYS A 142 12.66 21.86 5.10
N PHE A 143 12.99 20.99 6.05
CA PHE A 143 12.58 19.59 6.03
C PHE A 143 11.42 19.38 7.01
N ILE A 144 10.32 18.80 6.52
CA ILE A 144 9.12 18.52 7.30
C ILE A 144 8.95 17.00 7.34
N ASP A 145 8.83 16.44 8.56
CA ASP A 145 8.56 15.02 8.77
C ASP A 145 7.34 14.83 9.67
N TYR A 146 6.40 13.98 9.24
CA TYR A 146 5.16 13.73 9.97
C TYR A 146 5.34 12.59 10.97
N THR A 147 5.11 12.88 12.26
CA THR A 147 5.15 11.86 13.31
C THR A 147 4.04 10.83 13.12
N LYS A 148 4.40 9.55 12.98
CA LYS A 148 3.46 8.41 12.90
C LYS A 148 2.37 8.62 11.83
N ALA A 149 2.76 9.05 10.63
CA ALA A 149 1.84 9.45 9.57
C ALA A 149 0.73 8.42 9.26
N PHE A 150 1.06 7.12 9.23
CA PHE A 150 0.07 6.06 8.97
C PHE A 150 -0.86 5.80 10.17
N ASP A 151 -0.38 5.92 11.40
CA ASP A 151 -1.19 5.70 12.60
C ASP A 151 -2.13 6.88 12.90
N ARG A 152 -1.81 8.07 12.38
CA ARG A 152 -2.54 9.32 12.63
C ARG A 152 -3.46 9.74 11.49
N VAL A 153 -3.54 8.94 10.42
CA VAL A 153 -4.37 9.30 9.27
C VAL A 153 -5.85 9.23 9.62
N ARG A 154 -6.62 10.23 9.20
CA ARG A 154 -8.08 10.25 9.42
C ARG A 154 -8.76 9.46 8.31
N HIS A 155 -9.21 8.25 8.62
CA HIS A 155 -9.85 7.38 7.63
C HIS A 155 -11.08 8.02 6.97
N ASP A 156 -11.91 8.76 7.72
CA ASP A 156 -13.07 9.47 7.16
C ASP A 156 -12.69 10.51 6.10
N GLU A 157 -11.55 11.19 6.27
CA GLU A 157 -11.03 12.13 5.28
C GLU A 157 -10.56 11.40 4.02
N ILE A 158 -9.79 10.31 4.16
CA ILE A 158 -9.38 9.47 3.02
C ILE A 158 -10.61 9.01 2.23
N ILE A 159 -11.63 8.50 2.92
CA ILE A 159 -12.86 8.05 2.28
C ILE A 159 -13.58 9.19 1.54
N THR A 160 -13.51 10.42 2.06
CA THR A 160 -14.12 11.59 1.44
C THR A 160 -13.35 12.00 0.19
N GLU A 161 -12.03 12.03 0.24
CA GLU A 161 -11.16 12.28 -0.90
C GLU A 161 -11.35 11.23 -2.01
N LEU A 162 -11.40 9.94 -1.66
CA LEU A 162 -11.65 8.87 -2.64
C LEU A 162 -12.98 9.07 -3.38
N LYS A 163 -14.04 9.52 -2.69
CA LYS A 163 -15.31 9.83 -3.36
C LYS A 163 -15.19 11.01 -4.32
N GLN A 164 -14.44 12.06 -3.95
CA GLN A 164 -14.21 13.21 -4.82
C GLN A 164 -13.47 12.81 -6.10
N LEU A 165 -12.56 11.83 -6.00
CA LEU A 165 -11.87 11.22 -7.15
C LEU A 165 -12.69 10.18 -7.92
N HIS A 166 -14.00 10.12 -7.69
CA HIS A 166 -14.91 9.15 -8.31
C HIS A 166 -14.48 7.69 -8.10
N ILE A 167 -13.88 7.39 -6.94
CA ILE A 167 -13.66 6.04 -6.45
C ILE A 167 -14.85 5.71 -5.56
N ASP A 168 -15.82 5.00 -6.13
CA ASP A 168 -17.12 4.72 -5.52
C ASP A 168 -17.52 3.25 -5.65
N GLY A 169 -18.79 2.96 -5.37
CA GLY A 169 -19.37 1.63 -5.53
C GLY A 169 -18.73 0.57 -4.63
N LYS A 170 -18.48 -0.61 -5.22
CA LYS A 170 -18.00 -1.77 -4.46
C LYS A 170 -16.57 -1.57 -3.94
N ASP A 171 -15.67 -0.95 -4.70
CA ASP A 171 -14.29 -0.74 -4.28
C ASP A 171 -14.23 0.15 -3.01
N LEU A 172 -14.94 1.28 -3.00
CA LEU A 172 -15.02 2.16 -1.83
C LEU A 172 -15.65 1.46 -0.63
N ARG A 173 -16.69 0.65 -0.84
CA ARG A 173 -17.32 -0.14 0.22
C ARG A 173 -16.32 -1.09 0.86
N ILE A 174 -15.53 -1.82 0.07
CA ILE A 174 -14.52 -2.74 0.59
C ILE A 174 -13.39 -2.00 1.30
N ILE A 175 -12.94 -0.85 0.78
CA ILE A 175 -11.94 0.00 1.47
C ILE A 175 -12.44 0.40 2.86
N LYS A 176 -13.71 0.82 2.99
CA LYS A 176 -14.31 1.13 4.29
C LYS A 176 -14.45 -0.07 5.22
N THR A 177 -14.65 -1.27 4.70
CA THR A 177 -14.72 -2.47 5.55
C THR A 177 -13.34 -2.85 6.10
N MET A 178 -12.25 -2.45 5.43
CA MET A 178 -10.87 -2.75 5.86
C MET A 178 -10.33 -1.79 6.93
N TYR A 179 -10.91 -0.61 7.10
CA TYR A 179 -10.44 0.45 8.00
C TYR A 179 -11.58 0.99 8.86
#